data_AF-A0A968EZL1-F1
#
_entry.id   AF-A0A968EZL1-F1
#
_cell.length_a   1.000
_cell.length_b   1.000
_cell.length_c   1.000
_cell.angle_alpha   90.00
_cell.angle_beta   90.00
_cell.angle_gamma   90.00
#
_symmetry.space_group_name_H-M   'P 1'
#
loop_
_entity.id
_entity.type
_entity.pdbx_description
1 polymer ?
#
loop_
_entity_poly.entity_id
_entity_poly.type
_entity_poly.pdbx_seq_one_letter_code
_entity_poly.pdbx_strand_id
1 'polypeptide(L)'
;MQITKLEISRYKNLRSFRETFGRGINLIKGPNEAGKSSVVEAITDLFFSDPGSTKKELKERIGWDSERSFELAMEFSIDGEMYRLRKDFESGETSLLKQSSGEEIIDKKNILNIIESGLGMANRDIYLATTTIRQDEIGKVSKSADAIKDKLEGMITAGQEEVLASEAINKLEIEIRDINKQGTKHLGVIQKLEKNKDELIYELDKAKREIDQIGKNRAKLKETQGLLEGIRTEYATKKSHMEKAEKAIEKVEKLKALEERFQDLNSRVNSVQASENTIDKLKMELANLPRIN
;
A
#
# COMPACT_ATOMS: atom_id res chain seq x y z
N MET A 1 -44.60 -20.55 0.78
CA MET A 1 -44.12 -21.61 1.70
C MET A 1 -45.29 -22.27 2.44
N GLN A 2 -45.22 -23.57 2.73
CA GLN A 2 -46.18 -24.27 3.60
C GLN A 2 -45.46 -25.21 4.58
N ILE A 3 -45.68 -25.04 5.88
CA ILE A 3 -45.16 -25.95 6.93
C ILE A 3 -46.02 -27.22 6.97
N THR A 4 -45.38 -28.38 7.00
CA THR A 4 -46.03 -29.71 7.03
C THR A 4 -45.75 -30.47 8.33
N LYS A 5 -44.66 -30.17 9.02
CA LYS A 5 -44.31 -30.80 10.29
C LYS A 5 -43.51 -29.84 11.18
N LEU A 6 -43.72 -29.94 12.49
CA LEU A 6 -42.95 -29.20 13.49
C LEU A 6 -42.56 -30.12 14.64
N GLU A 7 -41.30 -30.04 15.04
CA GLU A 7 -40.69 -30.76 16.15
C GLU A 7 -39.99 -29.75 17.06
N ILE A 8 -40.35 -29.75 18.34
CA ILE A 8 -39.83 -28.84 19.36
C ILE A 8 -39.39 -29.69 20.54
N SER A 9 -38.18 -29.48 21.03
CA SER A 9 -37.64 -30.14 22.22
C SER A 9 -37.07 -29.12 23.20
N ARG A 10 -37.45 -29.23 24.47
CA ARG A 10 -36.93 -28.44 25.60
C ARG A 10 -37.07 -26.91 25.41
N TYR A 11 -38.15 -26.43 24.81
CA TYR A 11 -38.36 -25.00 24.52
C TYR A 11 -39.42 -24.41 25.45
N LYS A 12 -39.02 -23.49 26.34
CA LYS A 12 -39.90 -22.88 27.36
C LYS A 12 -40.66 -23.95 28.18
N ASN A 13 -42.00 -23.90 28.15
CA ASN A 13 -42.88 -24.85 28.81
C ASN A 13 -43.15 -26.12 27.96
N LEU A 14 -42.65 -26.17 26.71
CA LEU A 14 -42.79 -27.33 25.82
C LEU A 14 -41.58 -28.26 25.99
N ARG A 15 -41.75 -29.33 26.77
CA ARG A 15 -40.71 -30.38 26.90
C ARG A 15 -40.48 -31.13 25.59
N SER A 16 -41.57 -31.51 24.92
CA SER A 16 -41.59 -32.14 23.60
C SER A 16 -42.91 -31.80 22.91
N PHE A 17 -42.86 -31.41 21.65
CA PHE A 17 -44.03 -31.19 20.80
C PHE A 17 -43.67 -31.65 19.38
N ARG A 18 -44.48 -32.54 18.81
CA ARG A 18 -44.29 -33.07 17.46
C ARG A 18 -45.65 -33.23 16.80
N GLU A 19 -45.92 -32.40 15.79
CA GLU A 19 -47.19 -32.41 15.09
C GLU A 19 -47.02 -32.21 13.58
N THR A 20 -47.99 -32.70 12.83
CA THR A 20 -48.08 -32.53 11.37
C THR A 20 -49.20 -31.56 11.02
N PHE A 21 -48.95 -30.67 10.06
CA PHE A 21 -49.91 -29.69 9.58
C PHE A 21 -50.47 -30.08 8.23
N GLY A 22 -51.80 -29.96 8.10
CA GLY A 22 -52.50 -30.13 6.84
C GLY A 22 -52.59 -28.82 6.04
N ARG A 23 -53.09 -28.92 4.80
CA ARG A 23 -53.51 -27.74 4.04
C ARG A 23 -54.75 -27.12 4.69
N GLY A 24 -54.86 -25.79 4.61
CA GLY A 24 -56.00 -25.06 5.16
C GLY A 24 -55.79 -24.62 6.60
N ILE A 25 -56.83 -24.68 7.42
CA ILE A 25 -56.83 -24.16 8.79
C ILE A 25 -56.43 -25.28 9.76
N ASN A 26 -55.36 -25.05 10.51
CA ASN A 26 -54.90 -25.94 11.57
C ASN A 26 -55.24 -25.32 12.93
N LEU A 27 -55.97 -26.05 13.79
CA LEU A 27 -56.38 -25.57 15.12
C LEU A 27 -55.58 -26.24 16.23
N ILE A 28 -54.78 -25.46 16.96
CA ILE A 28 -54.09 -25.92 18.17
C ILE A 28 -54.93 -25.51 19.40
N LYS A 29 -55.55 -26.49 20.05
CA LYS A 29 -56.39 -26.28 21.24
C LYS A 29 -55.70 -26.80 22.50
N GLY A 30 -55.75 -26.01 23.57
CA GLY A 30 -55.25 -26.38 24.89
C GLY A 30 -55.58 -25.32 25.93
N PRO A 31 -55.46 -25.62 27.23
CA PRO A 31 -55.67 -24.65 28.30
C PRO A 31 -54.71 -23.45 28.19
N ASN A 32 -54.97 -22.38 28.95
CA ASN A 32 -53.99 -21.31 29.09
C ASN A 32 -52.67 -21.91 29.61
N GLU A 33 -51.55 -21.32 29.18
CA GLU A 33 -50.21 -21.82 29.52
C GLU A 33 -49.86 -23.22 28.99
N ALA A 34 -50.69 -23.82 28.13
CA ALA A 34 -50.37 -25.08 27.44
C ALA A 34 -49.25 -24.94 26.38
N GLY A 35 -48.70 -23.74 26.18
CA GLY A 35 -47.60 -23.50 25.23
C GLY A 35 -48.02 -23.17 23.81
N LYS A 36 -49.29 -22.83 23.56
CA LYS A 36 -49.78 -22.39 22.23
C LYS A 36 -48.96 -21.22 21.66
N SER A 37 -48.71 -20.19 22.47
CA SER A 37 -47.85 -19.07 22.07
C SER A 37 -46.39 -19.51 21.87
N SER A 38 -45.90 -20.44 22.69
CA SER A 38 -44.57 -21.03 22.55
C SER A 38 -44.39 -21.76 21.21
N VAL A 39 -45.44 -22.38 20.65
CA VAL A 39 -45.40 -22.98 19.30
C VAL A 39 -45.15 -21.92 18.23
N VAL A 40 -45.86 -20.79 18.28
CA VAL A 40 -45.70 -19.69 17.32
C VAL A 40 -44.30 -19.06 17.43
N GLU A 41 -43.82 -18.89 18.66
CA GLU A 41 -42.48 -18.39 18.91
C GLU A 41 -41.40 -19.35 18.44
N ALA A 42 -41.59 -20.66 18.60
CA ALA A 42 -40.67 -21.68 18.08
C ALA A 42 -40.60 -21.66 16.54
N ILE A 43 -41.73 -21.48 15.84
CA ILE A 43 -41.74 -21.30 14.38
C ILE A 43 -40.96 -20.03 14.00
N THR A 44 -41.13 -18.95 14.75
CA THR A 44 -40.40 -17.70 14.51
C THR A 44 -38.89 -17.88 14.73
N ASP A 45 -38.49 -18.57 15.79
CA ASP A 45 -37.08 -18.85 16.09
C ASP A 45 -36.46 -19.82 15.07
N LEU A 46 -37.24 -20.76 14.54
CA LEU A 46 -36.81 -21.61 13.42
C LEU A 46 -36.43 -20.78 12.20
N PHE A 47 -37.20 -19.76 11.85
CA PHE A 47 -36.86 -18.89 10.71
C PHE A 47 -35.70 -17.95 11.00
N PHE A 48 -35.74 -17.22 12.12
CA PHE A 48 -34.92 -16.01 12.28
C PHE A 48 -33.80 -16.10 13.33
N SER A 49 -33.83 -17.07 14.24
CA SER A 49 -32.86 -17.13 15.34
C SER A 49 -31.62 -17.94 14.94
N ASP A 50 -30.42 -17.41 15.22
CA ASP A 50 -29.16 -18.13 15.01
C ASP A 50 -28.81 -18.95 16.26
N PRO A 51 -28.66 -20.28 16.16
CA PRO A 51 -28.23 -21.13 17.28
C PRO A 51 -26.86 -20.78 17.85
N GLY A 52 -25.98 -20.15 17.08
CA GLY A 52 -24.66 -19.69 17.56
C GLY A 52 -24.70 -18.37 18.34
N SER A 53 -25.87 -17.73 18.45
CA SER A 53 -26.01 -16.42 19.08
C SER A 53 -25.99 -16.52 20.60
N THR A 54 -25.21 -15.65 21.24
CA THR A 54 -25.11 -15.54 22.71
C THR A 54 -26.12 -14.57 23.33
N LYS A 55 -27.08 -14.06 22.52
CA LYS A 55 -28.10 -13.11 22.97
C LYS A 55 -28.88 -13.65 24.17
N LYS A 56 -29.08 -12.81 25.18
CA LYS A 56 -29.77 -13.16 26.44
C LYS A 56 -31.19 -13.68 26.20
N GLU A 57 -31.91 -13.12 25.22
CA GLU A 57 -33.26 -13.53 24.84
C GLU A 57 -33.37 -15.01 24.45
N LEU A 58 -32.33 -15.59 23.85
CA LEU A 58 -32.30 -17.02 23.50
C LEU A 58 -32.11 -17.90 24.74
N LYS A 59 -31.40 -17.42 25.76
CA LYS A 59 -31.26 -18.14 27.04
C LYS A 59 -32.59 -18.22 27.80
N GLU A 60 -33.45 -17.23 27.63
CA GLU A 60 -34.81 -17.22 28.20
C GLU A 60 -35.76 -18.22 27.50
N ARG A 61 -35.33 -18.86 26.41
CA ARG A 61 -36.08 -19.91 25.71
C ARG A 61 -35.78 -21.32 26.19
N ILE A 62 -34.72 -21.51 27.00
CA ILE A 62 -34.36 -22.82 27.53
C ILE A 62 -35.55 -23.38 28.34
N GLY A 63 -35.81 -24.67 28.14
CA GLY A 63 -36.91 -25.36 28.80
C GLY A 63 -36.79 -25.26 30.31
N TRP A 64 -37.88 -24.92 31.00
CA TRP A 64 -37.86 -24.61 32.44
C TRP A 64 -37.29 -25.74 33.32
N ASP A 65 -37.39 -26.99 32.84
CA ASP A 65 -36.90 -28.19 33.52
C ASP A 65 -35.64 -28.80 32.86
N SER A 66 -34.87 -28.03 32.08
CA SER A 66 -33.70 -28.54 31.39
C SER A 66 -32.44 -27.71 31.59
N GLU A 67 -31.35 -28.39 31.93
CA GLU A 67 -29.99 -27.83 31.91
C GLU A 67 -29.40 -27.79 30.50
N ARG A 68 -30.06 -28.44 29.53
CA ARG A 68 -29.65 -28.49 28.12
C ARG A 68 -30.49 -27.54 27.28
N SER A 69 -29.87 -26.96 26.27
CA SER A 69 -30.51 -26.06 25.31
C SER A 69 -31.53 -26.80 24.45
N PHE A 70 -32.39 -26.02 23.81
CA PHE A 70 -33.51 -26.50 23.04
C PHE A 70 -33.11 -26.87 21.60
N GLU A 71 -33.94 -27.67 20.97
CA GLU A 71 -33.78 -28.07 19.58
C GLU A 71 -35.11 -27.90 18.86
N LEU A 72 -35.05 -27.31 17.67
CA LEU A 72 -36.21 -27.07 16.82
C LEU A 72 -35.96 -27.69 15.45
N ALA A 73 -36.97 -28.35 14.90
CA ALA A 73 -36.97 -28.76 13.51
C ALA A 73 -38.35 -28.59 12.88
N MET A 74 -38.37 -28.32 11.58
CA MET A 74 -39.62 -28.28 10.81
C MET A 74 -39.41 -28.82 9.40
N GLU A 75 -40.49 -29.36 8.84
CA GLU A 75 -40.57 -29.70 7.44
C GLU A 75 -41.53 -28.73 6.76
N PHE A 76 -41.15 -28.24 5.58
CA PHE A 76 -41.94 -27.30 4.81
C PHE A 76 -41.68 -27.44 3.31
N SER A 77 -42.59 -26.89 2.51
CA SER A 77 -42.43 -26.79 1.06
C SER A 77 -42.27 -25.34 0.58
N ILE A 78 -41.41 -25.15 -0.42
CA ILE A 78 -41.29 -23.93 -1.22
C ILE A 78 -41.41 -24.37 -2.69
N ASP A 79 -42.39 -23.82 -3.41
CA ASP A 79 -42.62 -24.11 -4.84
C ASP A 79 -42.65 -25.61 -5.20
N GLY A 80 -43.20 -26.43 -4.30
CA GLY A 80 -43.32 -27.89 -4.46
C GLY A 80 -42.12 -28.70 -3.99
N GLU A 81 -41.00 -28.05 -3.66
CA GLU A 81 -39.79 -28.69 -3.14
C GLU A 81 -39.84 -28.80 -1.61
N MET A 82 -39.55 -29.99 -1.07
CA MET A 82 -39.63 -30.28 0.36
C MET A 82 -38.28 -30.10 1.05
N TYR A 83 -38.30 -29.39 2.17
CA TYR A 83 -37.11 -29.13 2.99
C TYR A 83 -37.36 -29.52 4.44
N ARG A 84 -36.29 -29.92 5.13
CA ARG A 84 -36.26 -30.09 6.58
C ARG A 84 -35.20 -29.16 7.18
N LEU A 85 -35.64 -28.16 7.93
CA LEU A 85 -34.76 -27.29 8.71
C LEU A 85 -34.60 -27.86 10.11
N ARG A 86 -33.36 -27.96 10.59
CA ARG A 86 -33.00 -28.31 11.96
C ARG A 86 -32.09 -27.22 12.55
N LYS A 87 -32.39 -26.80 13.77
CA LYS A 87 -31.59 -25.86 14.56
C LYS A 87 -31.35 -26.44 15.95
N ASP A 88 -30.08 -26.65 16.26
CA ASP A 88 -29.62 -27.18 17.54
C ASP A 88 -28.92 -26.07 18.32
N PHE A 89 -29.57 -25.56 19.37
CA PHE A 89 -29.06 -24.45 20.17
C PHE A 89 -28.05 -24.91 21.24
N GLU A 90 -27.84 -26.22 21.39
CA GLU A 90 -26.78 -26.75 22.25
C GLU A 90 -25.46 -26.78 21.49
N SER A 91 -25.45 -27.33 20.26
CA SER A 91 -24.24 -27.38 19.41
C SER A 91 -23.99 -26.09 18.62
N GLY A 92 -25.00 -25.22 18.49
CA GLY A 92 -24.94 -24.02 17.66
C GLY A 92 -25.08 -24.30 16.15
N GLU A 93 -25.52 -25.51 15.80
CA GLU A 93 -25.61 -26.01 14.42
C GLU A 93 -26.96 -25.68 13.78
N THR A 94 -26.93 -25.51 12.47
CA THR A 94 -28.13 -25.35 11.63
C THR A 94 -27.91 -26.17 10.38
N SER A 95 -28.90 -26.98 10.01
CA SER A 95 -28.87 -27.72 8.75
C SER A 95 -30.22 -27.67 8.04
N LEU A 96 -30.16 -27.65 6.71
CA LEU A 96 -31.31 -27.68 5.83
C LEU A 96 -31.15 -28.86 4.86
N LEU A 97 -31.98 -29.88 5.03
CA LEU A 97 -31.99 -31.04 4.15
C LEU A 97 -33.03 -30.83 3.04
N LYS A 98 -32.58 -30.87 1.79
CA LYS A 98 -33.46 -30.91 0.61
C LYS A 98 -33.89 -32.35 0.36
N GLN A 99 -35.18 -32.64 0.52
CA GLN A 99 -35.66 -34.03 0.54
C GLN A 99 -35.66 -34.71 -0.83
N SER A 100 -35.77 -33.96 -1.94
CA SER A 100 -35.74 -34.57 -3.28
C SER A 100 -34.36 -35.14 -3.66
N SER A 101 -33.29 -34.43 -3.29
CA SER A 101 -31.91 -34.80 -3.62
C SER A 101 -31.18 -35.51 -2.49
N GLY A 102 -31.68 -35.39 -1.24
CA GLY A 102 -30.95 -35.81 -0.05
C GLY A 102 -29.76 -34.89 0.29
N GLU A 103 -29.65 -33.73 -0.36
CA GLU A 103 -28.57 -32.77 -0.14
C GLU A 103 -28.78 -32.04 1.19
N GLU A 104 -27.77 -32.08 2.07
CA GLU A 104 -27.77 -31.34 3.33
C GLU A 104 -26.90 -30.09 3.21
N ILE A 105 -27.51 -28.93 3.44
CA ILE A 105 -26.88 -27.62 3.43
C ILE A 105 -26.61 -27.21 4.87
N ILE A 106 -25.35 -26.92 5.19
CA ILE A 106 -24.89 -26.46 6.52
C ILE A 106 -24.41 -25.01 6.54
N ASP A 107 -24.22 -24.40 5.36
CA ASP A 107 -23.84 -22.99 5.27
C ASP A 107 -25.01 -22.08 5.69
N LYS A 108 -24.86 -21.45 6.86
CA LYS A 108 -25.90 -20.59 7.46
C LYS A 108 -26.39 -19.51 6.51
N LYS A 109 -25.49 -18.91 5.71
CA LYS A 109 -25.87 -17.85 4.78
C LYS A 109 -26.75 -18.37 3.65
N ASN A 110 -26.40 -19.52 3.07
CA ASN A 110 -27.22 -20.15 2.04
C ASN A 110 -28.58 -20.60 2.59
N ILE A 111 -28.62 -21.18 3.81
CA ILE A 111 -29.87 -21.56 4.47
C ILE A 111 -30.80 -20.36 4.66
N LEU A 112 -30.26 -19.22 5.14
CA LEU A 112 -31.02 -17.98 5.30
C LEU A 112 -31.58 -17.51 3.95
N ASN A 113 -30.77 -17.45 2.89
CA ASN A 113 -31.23 -17.04 1.57
C ASN A 113 -32.41 -17.91 1.05
N ILE A 114 -32.36 -19.23 1.27
CA ILE A 114 -33.45 -20.14 0.87
C ILE A 114 -34.73 -19.85 1.68
N ILE A 115 -34.60 -19.65 2.99
CA ILE A 115 -35.73 -19.32 3.87
C ILE A 115 -36.33 -17.96 3.48
N GLU A 116 -35.49 -16.94 3.27
CA GLU A 116 -35.91 -15.60 2.86
C GLU A 116 -36.64 -15.63 1.51
N SER A 117 -36.12 -16.37 0.54
CA SER A 117 -36.78 -16.57 -0.76
C SER A 117 -38.13 -17.27 -0.60
N GLY A 118 -38.26 -18.23 0.32
CA GLY A 118 -39.51 -18.96 0.56
C GLY A 118 -40.57 -18.15 1.32
N LEU A 119 -40.13 -17.29 2.25
CA LEU A 119 -40.99 -16.40 3.02
C LEU A 119 -41.35 -15.11 2.26
N GLY A 120 -40.49 -14.69 1.33
CA GLY A 120 -40.59 -13.41 0.63
C GLY A 120 -40.22 -12.20 1.50
N MET A 121 -39.63 -12.43 2.68
CA MET A 121 -39.29 -11.39 3.66
C MET A 121 -38.03 -11.80 4.44
N ALA A 122 -37.12 -10.85 4.66
CA ALA A 122 -35.87 -11.08 5.41
C ALA A 122 -35.94 -10.65 6.88
N ASN A 123 -36.87 -9.78 7.25
CA ASN A 123 -36.94 -9.19 8.57
C ASN A 123 -37.97 -9.90 9.47
N ARG A 124 -37.52 -10.33 10.66
CA ARG A 124 -38.34 -10.99 11.70
C ARG A 124 -39.57 -10.17 12.11
N ASP A 125 -39.42 -8.87 12.28
CA ASP A 125 -40.49 -7.98 12.75
C ASP A 125 -41.55 -7.78 11.67
N ILE A 126 -41.14 -7.67 10.40
CA ILE A 126 -42.07 -7.64 9.26
C ILE A 126 -42.83 -8.96 9.16
N TYR A 127 -42.13 -10.10 9.33
CA TYR A 127 -42.78 -11.41 9.34
C TYR A 127 -43.83 -11.50 10.46
N LEU A 128 -43.48 -11.10 11.69
CA LEU A 128 -44.42 -11.13 12.81
C LEU A 128 -45.62 -10.20 12.58
N ALA A 129 -45.40 -9.01 12.04
CA ALA A 129 -46.46 -8.05 11.77
C ALA A 129 -47.44 -8.50 10.66
N THR A 130 -47.00 -9.35 9.72
CA THR A 130 -47.79 -9.76 8.55
C THR A 130 -48.40 -11.14 8.68
N THR A 131 -47.75 -12.07 9.39
CA THR A 131 -48.17 -13.48 9.47
C THR A 131 -48.80 -13.87 10.80
N THR A 132 -48.58 -13.08 11.85
CA THR A 132 -49.03 -13.41 13.22
C THR A 132 -49.96 -12.32 13.74
N ILE A 133 -51.20 -12.71 14.06
CA ILE A 133 -52.14 -11.83 14.77
C ILE A 133 -52.18 -12.27 16.23
N ARG A 134 -51.76 -11.40 17.15
CA ARG A 134 -51.78 -11.69 18.58
C ARG A 134 -53.15 -11.40 19.20
N GLN A 135 -53.43 -12.04 20.33
CA GLN A 135 -54.72 -11.95 21.02
C GLN A 135 -55.07 -10.52 21.46
N ASP A 136 -54.08 -9.71 21.83
CA ASP A 136 -54.20 -8.30 22.20
C ASP A 136 -54.36 -7.35 20.99
N GLU A 137 -54.07 -7.83 19.78
CA GLU A 137 -54.14 -7.06 18.55
C GLU A 137 -55.55 -7.09 17.94
N ILE A 138 -56.33 -8.16 18.15
CA ILE A 138 -57.69 -8.32 17.59
C ILE A 138 -58.65 -7.20 18.04
N GLY A 139 -58.51 -6.69 19.28
CA GLY A 139 -59.30 -5.56 19.77
C GLY A 139 -59.01 -4.25 19.05
N LYS A 140 -57.79 -4.07 18.51
CA LYS A 140 -57.35 -2.90 17.74
C LYS A 140 -57.68 -3.03 16.25
N VAL A 141 -57.74 -4.25 15.72
CA VAL A 141 -58.00 -4.56 14.30
C VAL A 141 -59.36 -4.07 13.80
N SER A 142 -60.33 -3.80 14.69
CA SER A 142 -61.63 -3.21 14.32
C SER A 142 -61.54 -1.82 13.66
N LYS A 143 -60.35 -1.22 13.57
CA LYS A 143 -60.08 0.05 12.87
C LYS A 143 -58.98 0.02 11.79
N SER A 144 -58.45 -1.13 11.35
CA SER A 144 -57.03 -1.15 10.93
C SER A 144 -56.68 -1.85 9.62
N ALA A 145 -56.88 -1.16 8.49
CA ALA A 145 -55.95 -1.26 7.36
C ALA A 145 -54.83 -0.22 7.52
N ASP A 146 -55.19 1.00 7.94
CA ASP A 146 -54.24 2.11 8.11
C ASP A 146 -53.25 1.88 9.26
N ALA A 147 -53.67 1.32 10.40
CA ALA A 147 -52.73 1.05 11.50
C ALA A 147 -51.72 -0.08 11.18
N ILE A 148 -52.06 -0.99 10.27
CA ILE A 148 -51.12 -2.01 9.75
C ILE A 148 -50.18 -1.36 8.74
N LYS A 149 -50.71 -0.51 7.85
CA LYS A 149 -49.95 0.27 6.87
C LYS A 149 -48.94 1.20 7.55
N ASP A 150 -49.36 2.03 8.51
CA ASP A 150 -48.49 2.98 9.22
C ASP A 150 -47.38 2.25 10.00
N LYS A 151 -47.68 1.07 10.55
CA LYS A 151 -46.68 0.23 11.25
C LYS A 151 -45.70 -0.38 10.26
N LEU A 152 -46.16 -0.84 9.09
CA LEU A 152 -45.30 -1.34 8.02
C LEU A 152 -44.42 -0.22 7.43
N GLU A 153 -44.99 0.96 7.16
CA GLU A 153 -44.27 2.14 6.67
C GLU A 153 -43.23 2.62 7.69
N GLY A 154 -43.59 2.69 8.96
CA GLY A 154 -42.68 3.05 10.04
C GLY A 154 -41.52 2.05 10.23
N MET A 155 -41.80 0.74 10.13
CA MET A 155 -40.77 -0.30 10.29
C MET A 155 -39.86 -0.46 9.07
N ILE A 156 -40.39 -0.30 7.85
CA ILE A 156 -39.58 -0.34 6.61
C ILE A 156 -38.65 0.88 6.57
N THR A 157 -39.17 2.06 6.90
CA THR A 157 -38.37 3.30 6.90
C THR A 157 -37.33 3.28 8.02
N ALA A 158 -37.71 2.96 9.27
CA ALA A 158 -36.77 2.91 10.39
C ALA A 158 -35.75 1.77 10.26
N GLY A 159 -36.17 0.59 9.79
CA GLY A 159 -35.29 -0.58 9.64
C GLY A 159 -34.30 -0.45 8.49
N GLN A 160 -34.66 0.19 7.37
CA GLN A 160 -33.70 0.48 6.30
C GLN A 160 -32.77 1.63 6.67
N GLU A 161 -33.28 2.70 7.28
CA GLU A 161 -32.44 3.85 7.68
C GLU A 161 -31.47 3.49 8.80
N GLU A 162 -31.87 2.75 9.84
CA GLU A 162 -30.94 2.33 10.90
C GLU A 162 -29.86 1.38 10.39
N VAL A 163 -30.20 0.41 9.53
CA VAL A 163 -29.22 -0.54 8.99
C VAL A 163 -28.24 0.18 8.05
N LEU A 164 -28.73 1.03 7.15
CA LEU A 164 -27.88 1.80 6.24
C LEU A 164 -27.02 2.84 6.97
N ALA A 165 -27.58 3.53 7.97
CA ALA A 165 -26.81 4.47 8.79
C ALA A 165 -25.77 3.75 9.64
N SER A 166 -26.10 2.61 10.25
CA SER A 166 -25.15 1.83 11.06
C SER A 166 -24.02 1.24 10.21
N GLU A 167 -24.31 0.80 8.98
CA GLU A 167 -23.29 0.34 8.04
C GLU A 167 -22.39 1.50 7.56
N ALA A 168 -22.97 2.66 7.26
CA ALA A 168 -22.22 3.86 6.87
C ALA A 168 -21.33 4.37 8.01
N ILE A 169 -21.86 4.42 9.23
CA ILE A 169 -21.11 4.80 10.44
C ILE A 169 -19.98 3.81 10.69
N ASN A 170 -20.23 2.50 10.63
CA ASN A 170 -19.17 1.49 10.80
C ASN A 170 -18.05 1.63 9.75
N LYS A 171 -18.39 1.90 8.48
CA LYS A 171 -17.38 2.15 7.43
C LYS A 171 -16.57 3.40 7.74
N LEU A 172 -17.22 4.50 8.12
CA LEU A 172 -16.55 5.74 8.50
C LEU A 172 -15.67 5.56 9.74
N GLU A 173 -16.10 4.81 10.74
CA GLU A 173 -15.31 4.52 11.94
C GLU A 173 -14.08 3.67 11.62
N ILE A 174 -14.18 2.69 10.72
CA ILE A 174 -13.04 1.90 10.26
C ILE A 174 -12.03 2.80 9.53
N GLU A 175 -12.49 3.65 8.61
CA GLU A 175 -11.61 4.58 7.89
C GLU A 175 -10.94 5.59 8.84
N ILE A 176 -11.69 6.19 9.77
CA ILE A 176 -11.15 7.11 10.77
C ILE A 176 -10.08 6.40 11.61
N ARG A 177 -10.30 5.14 11.98
CA ARG A 177 -9.37 4.34 12.77
C ARG A 177 -8.10 4.00 11.98
N ASP A 178 -8.21 3.71 10.69
CA ASP A 178 -7.06 3.45 9.81
C ASP A 178 -6.26 4.71 9.49
N ILE A 179 -6.93 5.86 9.35
CA ILE A 179 -6.26 7.17 9.17
C ILE A 179 -5.49 7.56 10.44
N ASN A 180 -6.11 7.40 11.62
CA ASN A 180 -5.57 7.82 12.91
C ASN A 180 -4.76 6.74 13.64
N LYS A 181 -4.54 5.56 13.05
CA LYS A 181 -3.86 4.45 13.72
C LYS A 181 -2.43 4.86 14.09
N GLN A 182 -2.19 5.04 15.39
CA GLN A 182 -0.86 5.33 15.92
C GLN A 182 -0.20 4.02 16.37
N GLY A 183 0.92 3.64 15.75
CA GLY A 183 1.61 2.41 16.10
C GLY A 183 2.89 2.16 15.30
N THR A 184 3.76 1.30 15.83
CA THR A 184 5.10 1.05 15.27
C THR A 184 5.14 -0.02 14.17
N LYS A 185 4.16 -0.94 14.12
CA LYS A 185 4.10 -2.04 13.12
C LYS A 185 3.18 -1.77 11.94
N HIS A 186 2.11 -1.01 12.13
CA HIS A 186 1.15 -0.63 11.09
C HIS A 186 0.78 0.84 11.27
N LEU A 187 1.57 1.72 10.65
CA LEU A 187 1.35 3.16 10.69
C LEU A 187 0.05 3.49 9.93
N GLY A 188 -0.81 4.30 10.54
CA GLY A 188 -1.92 4.93 9.84
C GLY A 188 -1.44 5.86 8.73
N VAL A 189 -2.38 6.25 7.85
CA VAL A 189 -2.06 7.04 6.65
C VAL A 189 -1.34 8.35 7.00
N ILE A 190 -1.76 9.02 8.08
CA ILE A 190 -1.16 10.30 8.53
C ILE A 190 0.29 10.09 8.97
N GLN A 191 0.56 9.14 9.88
CA GLN A 191 1.93 8.89 10.36
C GLN A 191 2.87 8.45 9.23
N LYS A 192 2.36 7.71 8.23
CA LYS A 192 3.15 7.34 7.05
C LYS A 192 3.54 8.57 6.23
N LEU A 193 2.60 9.51 6.03
CA LEU A 193 2.86 10.76 5.32
C LEU A 193 3.81 11.68 6.11
N GLU A 194 3.69 11.73 7.43
CA GLU A 194 4.61 12.47 8.30
C GLU A 194 6.04 11.92 8.21
N LYS A 195 6.21 10.60 8.30
CA LYS A 195 7.53 9.96 8.15
C LYS A 195 8.14 10.23 6.77
N ASN A 196 7.33 10.11 5.71
CA ASN A 196 7.78 10.41 4.35
C ASN A 196 8.18 11.88 4.20
N LYS A 197 7.45 12.81 4.83
CA LYS A 197 7.79 14.23 4.85
C LYS A 197 9.13 14.46 5.54
N ASP A 198 9.37 13.83 6.68
CA ASP A 198 10.63 13.96 7.42
C ASP A 198 11.81 13.37 6.62
N GLU A 199 11.61 12.24 5.94
CA GLU A 199 12.60 11.65 5.04
C GLU A 199 12.93 12.58 3.86
N LEU A 200 11.91 13.15 3.21
CA LEU A 200 12.11 14.12 2.12
C LEU A 200 12.81 15.40 2.59
N ILE A 201 12.51 15.89 3.79
CA ILE A 201 13.21 17.04 4.39
C ILE A 201 14.70 16.70 4.59
N TYR A 202 15.00 15.51 5.12
CA TYR A 202 16.37 15.06 5.31
C TYR A 202 17.14 14.95 3.99
N GLU A 203 16.54 14.36 2.95
CA GLU A 203 17.15 14.26 1.62
C GLU A 203 17.40 15.65 1.00
N LEU A 204 16.44 16.56 1.15
CA LEU A 204 16.55 17.93 0.65
C LEU A 204 17.69 18.69 1.33
N ASP A 205 17.86 18.55 2.65
CA ASP A 205 18.96 19.16 3.38
C ASP A 205 20.32 18.53 3.02
N LYS A 206 20.36 17.22 2.79
CA LYS A 206 21.57 16.55 2.28
C LYS A 206 21.95 17.08 0.89
N ALA A 207 20.99 17.16 -0.03
CA ALA A 207 21.22 17.67 -1.38
C ALA A 207 21.70 19.13 -1.36
N LYS A 208 21.13 19.99 -0.49
CA LYS A 208 21.61 21.37 -0.30
C LYS A 208 23.07 21.43 0.14
N ARG A 209 23.48 20.57 1.09
CA ARG A 209 24.88 20.50 1.54
C ARG A 209 25.81 20.05 0.42
N GLU A 210 25.39 19.10 -0.40
CA GLU A 210 26.16 18.65 -1.57
C GLU A 210 26.32 19.77 -2.60
N ILE A 211 25.25 20.54 -2.88
CA ILE A 211 25.30 21.71 -3.77
C ILE A 211 26.30 22.76 -3.26
N ASP A 212 26.29 23.06 -1.95
CA ASP A 212 27.25 24.00 -1.34
C ASP A 212 28.69 23.52 -1.50
N GLN A 213 28.96 22.22 -1.30
CA GLN A 213 30.29 21.65 -1.50
C GLN A 213 30.73 21.67 -2.97
N ILE A 214 29.83 21.38 -3.91
CA ILE A 214 30.10 21.51 -5.34
C ILE A 214 30.44 22.97 -5.69
N GLY A 215 29.70 23.93 -5.10
CA GLY A 215 29.98 25.36 -5.26
C GLY A 215 31.40 25.72 -4.81
N LYS A 216 31.81 25.28 -3.61
CA LYS A 216 33.16 25.48 -3.07
C LYS A 216 34.23 24.84 -3.96
N ASN A 217 34.01 23.60 -4.40
CA ASN A 217 34.94 22.89 -5.28
C ASN A 217 35.08 23.59 -6.64
N ARG A 218 33.98 24.11 -7.20
CA ARG A 218 34.00 24.87 -8.46
C ARG A 218 34.79 26.17 -8.32
N ALA A 219 34.66 26.87 -7.20
CA ALA A 219 35.46 28.07 -6.93
C ALA A 219 36.95 27.75 -6.86
N LYS A 220 37.33 26.69 -6.13
CA LYS A 220 38.71 26.20 -6.02
C LYS A 220 39.27 25.73 -7.37
N LEU A 221 38.45 25.08 -8.20
CA LEU A 221 38.84 24.68 -9.54
C LEU A 221 39.14 25.90 -10.43
N LYS A 222 38.32 26.95 -10.35
CA LYS A 222 38.54 28.19 -11.10
C LYS A 222 39.85 28.89 -10.67
N GLU A 223 40.11 28.95 -9.36
CA GLU A 223 41.34 29.52 -8.82
C GLU A 223 42.57 28.74 -9.30
N THR A 224 42.55 27.42 -9.16
CA THR A 224 43.67 26.56 -9.61
C THR A 224 43.89 26.61 -11.13
N GLN A 225 42.83 26.73 -11.93
CA GLN A 225 42.95 26.97 -13.37
C GLN A 225 43.63 28.30 -13.69
N GLY A 226 43.28 29.38 -12.98
CA GLY A 226 43.93 30.68 -13.15
C GLY A 226 45.41 30.64 -12.77
N LEU A 227 45.77 29.96 -11.67
CA LEU A 227 47.16 29.76 -11.27
C LEU A 227 47.94 28.96 -12.32
N LEU A 228 47.35 27.88 -12.86
CA LEU A 228 47.96 27.07 -13.90
C LEU A 228 48.22 27.87 -15.19
N GLU A 229 47.27 28.73 -15.57
CA GLU A 229 47.43 29.63 -16.72
C GLU A 229 48.58 30.62 -16.50
N GLY A 230 48.65 31.23 -15.31
CA GLY A 230 49.78 32.07 -14.91
C GLY A 230 51.13 31.34 -15.04
N ILE A 231 51.25 30.17 -14.44
CA ILE A 231 52.47 29.35 -14.50
C ILE A 231 52.82 28.98 -15.95
N ARG A 232 51.85 28.67 -16.80
CA ARG A 232 52.09 28.38 -18.22
C ARG A 232 52.65 29.58 -18.97
N THR A 233 52.14 30.78 -18.72
CA THR A 233 52.68 32.00 -19.35
C THR A 233 54.11 32.27 -18.90
N GLU A 234 54.41 32.13 -17.60
CA GLU A 234 55.77 32.28 -17.07
C GLU A 234 56.73 31.21 -17.61
N TYR A 235 56.26 29.98 -17.75
CA TYR A 235 57.08 28.91 -18.32
C TYR A 235 57.41 29.20 -19.79
N ALA A 236 56.44 29.67 -20.57
CA ALA A 236 56.66 30.02 -21.98
C ALA A 236 57.67 31.16 -22.13
N THR A 237 57.61 32.20 -21.29
CA THR A 237 58.59 33.30 -21.32
C THR A 237 59.97 32.81 -20.91
N LYS A 238 60.09 32.07 -19.81
CA LYS A 238 61.37 31.47 -19.36
C LYS A 238 61.98 30.55 -20.42
N LYS A 239 61.17 29.73 -21.08
CA LYS A 239 61.62 28.86 -22.17
C LYS A 239 62.16 29.68 -23.35
N SER A 240 61.46 30.73 -23.77
CA SER A 240 61.94 31.62 -24.84
C SER A 240 63.24 32.35 -24.46
N HIS A 241 63.40 32.77 -23.21
CA HIS A 241 64.65 33.34 -22.71
C HIS A 241 65.80 32.33 -22.71
N MET A 242 65.53 31.08 -22.30
CA MET A 242 66.50 29.98 -22.36
C MET A 242 66.98 29.71 -23.80
N GLU A 243 66.06 29.58 -24.75
CA GLU A 243 66.40 29.36 -26.17
C GLU A 243 67.24 30.51 -26.76
N LYS A 244 66.96 31.76 -26.35
CA LYS A 244 67.77 32.92 -26.75
C LYS A 244 69.17 32.89 -26.12
N ALA A 245 69.28 32.48 -24.85
CA ALA A 245 70.55 32.35 -24.17
C ALA A 245 71.42 31.26 -24.79
N GLU A 246 70.84 30.10 -25.13
CA GLU A 246 71.56 29.01 -25.83
C GLU A 246 72.12 29.47 -27.18
N LYS A 247 71.32 30.17 -27.99
CA LYS A 247 71.80 30.76 -29.25
C LYS A 247 72.90 31.81 -29.06
N ALA A 248 72.87 32.55 -27.95
CA ALA A 248 73.92 33.51 -27.63
C ALA A 248 75.22 32.81 -27.25
N ILE A 249 75.14 31.73 -26.46
CA ILE A 249 76.30 30.88 -26.12
C ILE A 249 76.94 30.32 -27.40
N GLU A 250 76.14 29.75 -28.31
CA GLU A 250 76.63 29.23 -29.59
C GLU A 250 77.35 30.31 -30.43
N LYS A 251 76.83 31.53 -30.45
CA LYS A 251 77.47 32.66 -31.13
C LYS A 251 78.80 33.07 -30.47
N VAL A 252 78.86 33.06 -29.15
CA VAL A 252 80.09 33.36 -28.40
C VAL A 252 81.16 32.30 -28.69
N GLU A 253 80.80 31.03 -28.75
CA GLU A 253 81.74 29.95 -29.13
C GLU A 253 82.26 30.14 -30.56
N LYS A 254 81.38 30.48 -31.52
CA LYS A 254 81.76 30.79 -32.90
C LYS A 254 82.69 32.01 -32.98
N LEU A 255 82.44 33.04 -32.18
CA LEU A 255 83.29 34.23 -32.11
C LEU A 255 84.69 33.89 -31.58
N LYS A 256 84.79 33.10 -30.52
CA LYS A 256 86.09 32.63 -29.99
C LYS A 256 86.88 31.86 -31.04
N ALA A 257 86.24 30.92 -31.74
CA ALA A 257 86.88 30.16 -32.81
C ALA A 257 87.35 31.08 -33.98
N LEU A 258 86.59 32.13 -34.28
CA LEU A 258 86.95 33.09 -35.31
C LEU A 258 88.11 34.00 -34.86
N GLU A 259 88.14 34.41 -33.60
CA GLU A 259 89.25 35.17 -32.99
C GLU A 259 90.55 34.36 -33.00
N GLU A 260 90.51 33.09 -32.63
CA GLU A 260 91.67 32.18 -32.72
C GLU A 260 92.18 32.06 -34.16
N ARG A 261 91.26 31.88 -35.13
CA ARG A 261 91.63 31.83 -36.55
C ARG A 261 92.19 33.16 -37.06
N PHE A 262 91.66 34.29 -36.61
CA PHE A 262 92.16 35.61 -36.97
C PHE A 262 93.58 35.82 -36.41
N GLN A 263 93.84 35.42 -35.16
CA GLN A 263 95.18 35.46 -34.57
C GLN A 263 96.18 34.59 -35.34
N ASP A 264 95.81 33.35 -35.71
CA ASP A 264 96.64 32.48 -36.56
C ASP A 264 96.94 33.14 -37.90
N LEU A 265 95.92 33.65 -38.60
CA LEU A 265 96.10 34.29 -39.90
C LEU A 265 96.99 35.53 -39.81
N ASN A 266 96.81 36.35 -38.77
CA ASN A 266 97.63 37.54 -38.54
C ASN A 266 99.10 37.17 -38.28
N SER A 267 99.35 36.08 -37.54
CA SER A 267 100.71 35.56 -37.35
C SER A 267 101.35 35.11 -38.68
N ARG A 268 100.57 34.49 -39.57
CA ARG A 268 101.03 34.08 -40.91
C ARG A 268 101.33 35.29 -41.78
N VAL A 269 100.45 36.30 -41.80
CA VAL A 269 100.69 37.55 -42.54
C VAL A 269 101.99 38.21 -42.07
N ASN A 270 102.21 38.30 -40.75
CA ASN A 270 103.46 38.82 -40.20
C ASN A 270 104.68 38.01 -40.66
N SER A 271 104.57 36.67 -40.72
CA SER A 271 105.66 35.80 -41.21
C SER A 271 105.95 35.98 -42.71
N VAL A 272 104.91 36.19 -43.53
CA VAL A 272 105.04 36.46 -44.95
C VAL A 272 105.68 37.83 -45.16
N GLN A 273 105.24 38.86 -44.43
CA GLN A 273 105.84 40.19 -44.51
C GLN A 273 107.32 40.17 -44.10
N ALA A 274 107.67 39.38 -43.07
CA ALA A 274 109.06 39.17 -42.69
C ALA A 274 109.86 38.49 -43.82
N SER A 275 109.28 37.46 -44.45
CA SER A 275 109.89 36.75 -45.57
C SER A 275 110.05 37.64 -46.80
N GLU A 276 109.07 38.49 -47.10
CA GLU A 276 109.12 39.48 -48.18
C GLU A 276 110.24 40.51 -47.93
N ASN A 277 110.32 41.05 -46.71
CA ASN A 277 111.42 41.93 -46.31
C ASN A 277 112.79 41.25 -46.47
N THR A 278 112.89 39.95 -46.20
CA THR A 278 114.12 39.17 -46.41
C THR A 278 114.41 38.97 -47.90
N ILE A 279 113.40 38.66 -48.72
CA ILE A 279 113.56 38.55 -50.17
C ILE A 279 114.01 39.88 -50.78
N ASP A 280 113.43 41.01 -50.35
CA ASP A 280 113.82 42.33 -50.84
C ASP A 280 115.26 42.68 -50.45
N LYS A 281 115.69 42.31 -49.23
CA LYS A 281 117.11 42.38 -48.84
C LYS A 281 118.01 41.52 -49.73
N LEU A 282 117.64 40.26 -49.95
CA LEU A 282 118.40 39.34 -50.81
C LEU A 282 118.44 39.82 -52.27
N LYS A 283 117.34 40.39 -52.80
CA LYS A 283 117.32 41.02 -54.13
C LYS A 283 118.25 42.24 -54.20
N MET A 284 118.28 43.07 -53.16
CA MET A 284 119.25 44.17 -53.06
C MET A 284 120.70 43.65 -53.03
N GLU A 285 120.97 42.59 -52.29
CA GLU A 285 122.29 41.95 -52.26
C GLU A 285 122.67 41.34 -53.63
N LEU A 286 121.72 40.71 -54.31
CA LEU A 286 121.92 40.09 -55.63
C LEU A 286 122.11 41.12 -56.75
N ALA A 287 121.49 42.31 -56.63
CA ALA A 287 121.74 43.45 -57.51
C ALA A 287 123.15 44.05 -57.32
N ASN A 288 123.77 43.83 -56.16
CA ASN A 288 125.11 44.31 -55.82
C ASN A 288 126.21 43.26 -56.04
N LEU A 289 125.89 42.05 -56.53
CA LEU A 289 126.88 41.05 -56.90
C LEU A 289 127.50 41.37 -58.26
N PRO A 290 128.84 41.32 -58.40
CA PRO A 290 129.53 41.62 -59.65
C PRO A 290 129.14 40.61 -60.73
N ARG A 291 128.69 41.11 -61.89
CA ARG A 291 128.46 40.27 -63.07
C ARG A 291 129.77 39.64 -63.50
N ILE A 292 129.83 38.32 -63.49
CA ILE A 292 130.96 37.55 -63.99
C ILE A 292 130.97 37.68 -65.53
N ASN A 293 131.94 38.44 -66.02
CA ASN A 293 132.68 38.20 -67.26
C ASN A 293 134.16 38.23 -66.88
#